data_AF-A0A0W0U9R6-F1
#
_entry.id   AF-A0A0W0U9R6-F1
#
_cell.length_a   1.000
_cell.length_b   1.000
_cell.length_c   1.000
_cell.angle_alpha   90.00
_cell.angle_beta   90.00
_cell.angle_gamma   90.00
#
_symmetry.space_group_name_H-M   'P 1'
#
loop_
_entity.id
_entity.type
_entity.pdbx_description
1 polymer ?
#
loop_
_entity_poly.entity_id
_entity_poly.type
_entity_poly.pdbx_seq_one_letter_code
_entity_poly.pdbx_strand_id
1 'polypeptide(L)'
;MTTMSIELLKSRPDTIPRLVQIWHQTLGSIWSPDVPLARVEKNFQNYLYESELPLTFVAFQDNKPVGMCSLRENDGIRPDLKP
;
A
#
# COMPACT_ATOMS: atom_id res chain seq x y z
N MET A 1 -14.31 -21.85 8.32
CA MET A 1 -14.60 -20.93 7.19
C MET A 1 -13.68 -19.74 7.35
N THR A 2 -12.92 -19.40 6.32
CA THR A 2 -12.01 -18.24 6.33
C THR A 2 -12.79 -16.99 5.93
N THR A 3 -12.61 -15.88 6.61
CA THR A 3 -13.27 -14.61 6.26
C THR A 3 -12.34 -13.72 5.44
N MET A 4 -12.90 -13.07 4.42
CA MET A 4 -12.19 -12.13 3.56
C MET A 4 -12.90 -10.78 3.58
N SER A 5 -12.14 -9.70 3.70
CA SER A 5 -12.65 -8.34 3.58
C SER A 5 -11.64 -7.44 2.88
N ILE A 6 -12.14 -6.33 2.34
CA ILE A 6 -11.32 -5.24 1.82
C ILE A 6 -11.79 -3.97 2.51
N GLU A 7 -10.86 -3.22 3.10
CA GLU A 7 -11.14 -1.96 3.78
C GLU A 7 -10.16 -0.89 3.30
N LEU A 8 -10.52 0.39 3.48
CA LEU A 8 -9.58 1.48 3.25
C LEU A 8 -8.50 1.50 4.33
N LEU A 9 -7.26 1.82 3.96
CA LEU A 9 -6.15 1.97 4.90
C LEU A 9 -6.48 2.98 6.01
N LYS A 10 -7.22 4.05 5.69
CA LYS A 10 -7.71 5.04 6.66
C LYS A 10 -8.44 4.39 7.84
N SER A 11 -9.22 3.33 7.60
CA SER A 11 -9.97 2.62 8.62
C SER A 11 -9.10 1.73 9.50
N ARG A 12 -7.91 1.33 9.00
CA ARG A 12 -7.01 0.34 9.61
C ARG A 12 -5.54 0.79 9.61
N PRO A 13 -5.20 1.98 10.16
CA PRO A 13 -3.84 2.49 10.18
C PRO A 13 -2.87 1.61 10.99
N ASP A 14 -3.41 0.80 11.91
CA ASP A 14 -2.67 -0.23 12.66
C ASP A 14 -1.95 -1.24 11.76
N THR A 15 -2.41 -1.39 10.52
CA THR A 15 -1.85 -2.36 9.57
C THR A 15 -0.59 -1.89 8.86
N ILE A 16 -0.27 -0.59 8.90
CA ILE A 16 0.85 0.02 8.15
C ILE A 16 2.18 -0.74 8.33
N PRO A 17 2.62 -1.12 9.55
CA PRO A 17 3.89 -1.83 9.71
C PRO A 17 3.92 -3.16 8.94
N ARG A 18 2.80 -3.89 8.90
CA ARG A 18 2.70 -5.15 8.15
C ARG A 18 2.66 -4.89 6.64
N LEU A 19 2.01 -3.83 6.19
CA LEU A 19 1.97 -3.44 4.78
C LEU A 19 3.34 -3.03 4.24
N VAL A 20 4.15 -2.32 5.04
CA VAL A 20 5.55 -1.99 4.70
C VAL A 20 6.37 -3.26 4.49
N GLN A 21 6.20 -4.26 5.35
CA GLN A 21 6.85 -5.56 5.18
C GLN A 21 6.40 -6.28 3.90
N ILE A 22 5.09 -6.33 3.65
CA ILE A 22 4.54 -6.95 2.42
C ILE A 22 5.14 -6.27 1.19
N TRP A 23 5.11 -4.93 1.13
CA TRP A 23 5.68 -4.17 0.02
C TRP A 23 7.15 -4.51 -0.21
N HIS A 24 7.97 -4.53 0.84
CA HIS A 24 9.39 -4.85 0.74
C HIS A 24 9.64 -6.28 0.27
N GLN A 25 8.91 -7.24 0.84
CA GLN A 25 9.07 -8.66 0.55
C GLN A 25 8.64 -9.03 -0.88
N THR A 26 7.64 -8.34 -1.43
CA THR A 26 7.07 -8.70 -2.75
C THR A 26 7.67 -7.91 -3.91
N LEU A 27 7.88 -6.59 -3.72
CA LEU A 27 8.27 -5.69 -4.80
C LEU A 27 9.53 -4.90 -4.45
N GLY A 28 9.54 -4.28 -3.26
CA GLY A 28 10.53 -3.28 -2.88
C GLY A 28 11.96 -3.79 -2.90
N SER A 29 12.21 -4.99 -2.37
CA SER A 29 13.56 -5.58 -2.34
C SER A 29 14.15 -5.87 -3.72
N ILE A 30 13.30 -6.09 -4.73
CA ILE A 30 13.75 -6.43 -6.10
C ILE A 30 13.79 -5.17 -6.98
N TRP A 31 12.73 -4.36 -6.95
CA TRP A 31 12.50 -3.28 -7.90
C TRP A 31 12.83 -1.89 -7.32
N SER A 32 13.01 -1.77 -6.01
CA SER A 32 13.28 -0.50 -5.33
C SER A 32 14.17 -0.69 -4.08
N PRO A 33 15.31 -1.41 -4.17
CA PRO A 33 16.11 -1.80 -3.01
C PRO A 33 16.67 -0.61 -2.23
N ASP A 34 16.87 0.53 -2.89
CA ASP A 34 17.43 1.75 -2.29
C ASP A 34 16.38 2.58 -1.54
N VAL A 35 15.10 2.20 -1.60
CA VAL A 35 14.03 2.93 -0.91
C VAL A 35 13.96 2.49 0.56
N PRO A 36 14.21 3.40 1.53
CA PRO A 36 14.15 3.03 2.94
C PRO A 36 12.73 2.67 3.38
N LEU A 37 12.58 1.64 4.21
CA LEU A 37 11.26 1.23 4.75
C LEU A 37 10.56 2.38 5.48
N ALA A 38 11.30 3.23 6.19
CA ALA A 38 10.76 4.41 6.87
C ALA A 38 10.11 5.41 5.90
N ARG A 39 10.60 5.51 4.66
CA ARG A 39 9.97 6.34 3.62
C ARG A 39 8.64 5.74 3.16
N VAL A 40 8.59 4.41 3.01
CA VAL A 40 7.36 3.68 2.63
C VAL A 40 6.32 3.79 3.72
N GLU A 41 6.72 3.62 4.98
CA GLU A 41 5.85 3.81 6.14
C GLU A 41 5.26 5.23 6.19
N LYS A 42 6.12 6.26 6.06
CA LYS A 42 5.69 7.65 6.02
C LYS A 42 4.71 7.91 4.86
N ASN A 43 4.95 7.30 3.70
CA ASN A 43 4.03 7.41 2.57
C ASN A 43 2.64 6.85 2.93
N PHE A 44 2.55 5.64 3.50
CA PHE A 44 1.26 5.07 3.91
C PHE A 44 0.56 5.88 5.00
N GLN A 45 1.31 6.47 5.94
CA GLN A 45 0.76 7.41 6.92
C GLN A 45 0.17 8.66 6.26
N ASN A 46 0.77 9.13 5.17
CA ASN A 46 0.26 10.26 4.40
C ASN A 46 -0.94 9.89 3.50
N TYR A 47 -1.28 8.61 3.32
CA TYR A 47 -2.35 8.14 2.44
C TYR A 47 -3.62 7.70 3.18
N LEU A 48 -3.82 8.22 4.39
CA LEU A 48 -4.99 7.96 5.22
C LEU A 48 -6.21 8.79 4.76
N TYR A 49 -6.54 8.66 3.49
CA TYR A 49 -7.65 9.35 2.84
C TYR A 49 -8.86 8.44 2.64
N GLU A 50 -10.06 9.03 2.53
CA GLU A 50 -11.31 8.31 2.21
C GLU A 50 -11.95 8.73 0.88
N SER A 51 -11.63 9.94 0.42
CA SER A 51 -12.22 10.55 -0.78
C SER A 51 -11.19 11.34 -1.61
N GLU A 52 -9.90 11.19 -1.29
CA GLU A 52 -8.79 11.88 -1.97
C GLU A 52 -7.75 10.86 -2.42
N LEU A 53 -7.14 11.09 -3.58
CA LEU A 53 -6.07 10.25 -4.07
C LEU A 53 -4.75 10.63 -3.38
N PRO A 54 -3.90 9.65 -3.02
CA PRO A 54 -4.09 8.22 -3.24
C PRO A 54 -5.02 7.52 -2.25
N LEU A 55 -5.91 6.66 -2.76
CA LEU A 55 -6.71 5.75 -1.95
C LEU A 55 -6.02 4.40 -1.85
N THR A 56 -5.77 3.92 -0.64
CA THR A 56 -5.15 2.61 -0.41
C THR A 56 -6.17 1.63 0.14
N PHE A 57 -6.37 0.52 -0.56
CA PHE A 57 -7.23 -0.58 -0.15
C PHE A 57 -6.37 -1.68 0.45
N VAL A 58 -6.83 -2.27 1.55
CA VAL A 58 -6.14 -3.34 2.28
C VAL A 58 -7.03 -4.58 2.29
N ALA A 59 -6.49 -5.70 1.82
CA ALA A 59 -7.14 -6.99 1.86
C ALA A 59 -6.82 -7.71 3.18
N PHE A 60 -7.84 -8.29 3.79
CA PHE A 60 -7.73 -9.04 5.04
C PHE A 60 -8.19 -10.48 4.87
N GLN A 61 -7.46 -11.40 5.51
CA GLN A 61 -7.85 -12.77 5.74
C GLN A 61 -7.89 -13.02 7.24
N ASP A 62 -9.04 -13.39 7.79
CA ASP A 62 -9.23 -13.60 9.23
C ASP A 62 -8.73 -12.40 10.06
N ASN A 63 -9.08 -11.18 9.62
CA ASN A 63 -8.66 -9.88 10.18
C ASN A 63 -7.14 -9.58 10.14
N LYS A 64 -6.35 -10.37 9.40
CA LYS A 64 -4.91 -10.11 9.18
C LYS A 64 -4.70 -9.48 7.80
N PRO A 65 -3.95 -8.37 7.68
CA PRO A 65 -3.67 -7.77 6.38
C PRO A 65 -2.75 -8.69 5.57
N VAL A 66 -3.19 -9.03 4.35
CA VAL A 66 -2.49 -9.96 3.44
C VAL A 66 -2.02 -9.29 2.14
N GLY A 67 -2.52 -8.09 1.85
CA GLY A 67 -2.12 -7.34 0.66
C GLY A 67 -2.75 -5.96 0.64
N MET A 68 -2.30 -5.13 -0.32
CA MET A 68 -2.86 -3.81 -0.55
C MET A 68 -2.69 -3.38 -2.00
N CYS A 69 -3.46 -2.37 -2.41
CA CYS A 69 -3.28 -1.66 -3.66
C CYS A 69 -3.62 -0.18 -3.46
N SER A 70 -2.83 0.72 -4.06
CA SER A 70 -3.12 2.15 -4.06
C SER A 70 -3.63 2.58 -5.44
N LEU A 71 -4.80 3.20 -5.46
CA LEU A 71 -5.25 4.00 -6.60
C LEU A 71 -4.59 5.39 -6.54
N ARG A 72 -3.96 5.80 -7.64
CA ARG A 72 -3.23 7.07 -7.79
C ARG A 72 -3.59 7.69 -9.13
N GLU A 73 -3.57 9.03 -9.20
CA GLU A 73 -3.67 9.74 -10.48
C GLU A 73 -2.39 9.56 -11.31
N ASN A 74 -1.23 9.64 -10.66
CA ASN A 74 0.08 9.38 -11.24
C ASN A 74 1.00 8.80 -10.16
N ASP A 75 1.87 7.85 -10.51
CA ASP A 75 2.85 7.24 -9.61
C ASP A 75 4.30 7.49 -10.07
N GLY A 76 4.54 8.64 -10.69
CA GLY A 76 5.82 8.99 -11.30
C GLY A 76 6.09 8.27 -12.63
N ILE A 77 5.03 7.85 -13.33
CA ILE A 77 5.17 7.25 -14.66
C ILE A 77 5.73 8.32 -15.60
N ARG A 78 6.86 8.03 -16.25
CA ARG A 78 7.48 9.00 -17.17
C ARG A 78 6.52 9.28 -18.33
N PRO A 79 6.30 10.55 -18.69
CA PRO A 79 5.28 10.93 -19.68
C PRO A 79 5.59 10.45 -21.11
N ASP A 80 6.83 10.06 -21.38
CA ASP A 80 7.29 9.50 -22.65
C ASP A 80 6.98 7.99 -22.79
N LEU A 81 6.66 7.30 -21.69
CA LEU A 81 6.27 5.90 -21.72
C LEU A 81 4.85 5.77 -22.27
N LYS A 82 4.70 4.98 -23.33
CA LYS A 82 3.42 4.58 -23.93
C LYS A 82 3.30 3.04 -23.87
N PRO A 83 2.08 2.48 -23.89
CA PRO A 83 1.86 1.03 -23.88
C PRO A 83 2.63 0.30 -24.97
#